data_AF-A0AAD7KU85-F1
#
_entry.id   AF-A0AAD7KU85-F1
#
_cell.length_a   1.000
_cell.length_b   1.000
_cell.length_c   1.000
_cell.angle_alpha   90.00
_cell.angle_beta   90.00
_cell.angle_gamma   90.00
#
_symmetry.space_group_name_H-M   'P 1'
#
loop_
_entity.id
_entity.type
_entity.pdbx_description
1 polymer ?
#
loop_
_entity_poly.entity_id
_entity_poly.type
_entity_poly.pdbx_seq_one_letter_code
_entity_poly.pdbx_strand_id
1 'polypeptide(L)'
;MTQPYTVARKSLYRPCILRPSSFTRRSVVTLTKMSNSNHQDELDAISQKKRILRTRVRKALKAMEPSVRSQQDNAIQRIVLEAPWFRSCRRLCAYISCSALREVDTSKVLSEILQNPTNDDHMQMGKKLYVPRVEDKNSHMRMLKISCMDDLIANSMNILEPAPVDGDGNGREDVMQANEPVDLFLLPGLAFDSSGRRLGRGGGYYDTFLKNYQELAKSHNWKQPLFVALSYSQQIMEEGDIPITPSDVPVDALVSPAGVILINPSALDRFECSSHIS
;
A
#
# COMPACT_ATOMS: atom_id res chain seq x y z
N MET A 1 58.16 23.00 -27.04
CA MET A 1 57.97 24.37 -27.56
C MET A 1 57.58 24.26 -29.04
N THR A 2 56.83 25.25 -29.54
CA THR A 2 56.31 25.48 -30.92
C THR A 2 54.98 24.81 -31.33
N GLN A 3 53.88 25.58 -31.23
CA GLN A 3 52.86 25.71 -32.30
C GLN A 3 53.49 26.42 -33.54
N PRO A 4 52.88 26.62 -34.76
CA PRO A 4 51.44 26.88 -35.01
C PRO A 4 50.84 26.65 -36.46
N TYR A 5 49.58 27.11 -36.63
CA TYR A 5 48.85 27.67 -37.80
C TYR A 5 48.29 26.83 -38.98
N THR A 6 46.95 26.76 -39.00
CA THR A 6 45.93 27.25 -39.99
C THR A 6 46.26 27.33 -41.50
N VAL A 7 45.38 26.78 -42.36
CA VAL A 7 44.84 27.46 -43.58
C VAL A 7 43.45 26.91 -43.97
N ALA A 8 42.56 27.83 -44.33
CA ALA A 8 41.19 27.65 -44.81
C ALA A 8 41.06 27.30 -46.30
N ARG A 9 39.93 26.74 -46.73
CA ARG A 9 39.44 26.84 -48.12
C ARG A 9 37.97 27.22 -48.16
N LYS A 10 37.70 28.38 -48.79
CA LYS A 10 36.39 28.81 -49.30
C LYS A 10 36.20 28.19 -50.69
N SER A 11 34.97 27.81 -51.03
CA SER A 11 34.53 27.80 -52.43
C SER A 11 33.10 28.34 -52.52
N LEU A 12 32.94 29.25 -53.47
CA LEU A 12 31.76 30.00 -53.85
C LEU A 12 30.84 29.10 -54.69
N TYR A 13 29.52 29.29 -54.65
CA TYR A 13 28.70 29.47 -55.86
C TYR A 13 27.28 29.93 -55.49
N ARG A 14 26.75 30.83 -56.32
CA ARG A 14 25.53 31.65 -56.16
C ARG A 14 24.24 30.91 -56.56
N PRO A 15 23.04 31.46 -56.23
CA PRO A 15 21.78 30.74 -56.14
C PRO A 15 20.96 30.72 -57.44
N CYS A 16 20.16 29.67 -57.64
CA CYS A 16 19.07 29.64 -58.61
C CYS A 16 17.73 29.50 -57.88
N ILE A 17 16.87 30.48 -58.12
CA ILE A 17 15.48 30.59 -57.66
C ILE A 17 14.60 29.75 -58.57
N LEU A 18 13.85 28.79 -58.01
CA LEU A 18 12.68 28.18 -58.65
C LEU A 18 11.55 28.08 -57.62
N ARG A 19 10.39 28.67 -57.99
CA ARG A 19 9.11 28.63 -57.28
C ARG A 19 8.23 27.47 -57.84
N PRO A 20 7.12 27.11 -57.16
CA PRO A 20 6.86 25.73 -56.74
C PRO A 20 5.97 24.94 -57.70
N SER A 21 6.13 23.61 -57.71
CA SER A 21 5.13 22.68 -58.20
C SER A 21 4.39 22.02 -57.03
N SER A 22 3.09 21.84 -57.23
CA SER A 22 2.06 21.34 -56.33
C SER A 22 2.43 20.05 -55.60
N PHE A 23 2.56 20.13 -54.27
CA PHE A 23 2.52 18.95 -53.40
C PHE A 23 1.08 18.70 -52.95
N THR A 24 0.58 17.52 -53.31
CA THR A 24 -0.66 16.96 -52.81
C THR A 24 -0.62 16.84 -51.29
N ARG A 25 -1.62 17.43 -50.65
CA ARG A 25 -1.87 17.39 -49.21
C ARG A 25 -2.22 15.96 -48.82
N ARG A 26 -1.24 15.14 -48.43
CA ARG A 26 -1.51 13.91 -47.67
C ARG A 26 -1.82 14.32 -46.24
N SER A 27 -3.07 14.08 -45.85
CA SER A 27 -3.56 14.19 -44.49
C SER A 27 -2.70 13.33 -43.56
N VAL A 28 -1.81 13.96 -42.79
CA VAL A 28 -1.23 13.32 -41.60
C VAL A 28 -2.19 13.63 -40.45
N VAL A 29 -3.23 12.82 -40.32
CA VAL A 29 -4.11 12.84 -39.16
C VAL A 29 -4.26 11.41 -38.67
N THR A 30 -3.93 11.22 -37.38
CA THR A 30 -4.36 10.13 -36.50
C THR A 30 -3.53 8.83 -36.51
N LEU A 31 -2.44 8.83 -35.75
CA LEU A 31 -1.96 7.61 -35.07
C LEU A 31 -1.91 7.75 -33.54
N THR A 32 -2.04 8.98 -33.01
CA THR A 32 -1.98 9.24 -31.55
C THR A 32 -3.33 9.13 -30.84
N LYS A 33 -4.46 9.09 -31.57
CA LYS A 33 -5.80 9.05 -30.98
C LYS A 33 -6.36 7.64 -30.79
N MET A 34 -5.83 6.64 -31.51
CA MET A 34 -6.29 5.24 -31.45
C MET A 34 -5.63 4.42 -30.33
N SER A 35 -4.40 4.76 -29.93
CA SER A 35 -3.74 4.09 -28.79
C SER A 35 -4.34 4.54 -27.45
N ASN A 36 -4.81 5.78 -27.36
CA ASN A 36 -5.34 6.35 -26.12
C ASN A 36 -6.78 5.88 -25.82
N SER A 37 -7.58 5.59 -26.85
CA SER A 37 -8.93 5.02 -26.65
C SER A 37 -8.86 3.60 -26.11
N ASN A 38 -8.00 2.75 -26.68
CA ASN A 38 -7.88 1.35 -26.25
C ASN A 38 -7.40 1.21 -24.80
N HIS A 39 -6.44 2.04 -24.35
CA HIS A 39 -5.99 2.03 -22.96
C HIS A 39 -7.06 2.52 -21.99
N GLN A 40 -7.83 3.55 -22.35
CA GLN A 40 -8.93 4.02 -21.52
C GLN A 40 -10.04 2.95 -21.41
N ASP A 41 -10.39 2.30 -22.52
CA ASP A 41 -11.39 1.22 -22.55
C ASP A 41 -10.95 0.02 -21.69
N GLU A 42 -9.65 -0.31 -21.70
CA GLU A 42 -9.07 -1.36 -20.85
C GLU A 42 -9.15 -1.00 -19.35
N LEU A 43 -8.78 0.22 -18.98
CA LEU A 43 -8.87 0.71 -17.60
C LEU A 43 -10.32 0.77 -17.10
N ASP A 44 -11.25 1.14 -17.97
CA ASP A 44 -12.68 1.16 -17.66
C ASP A 44 -13.21 -0.27 -17.46
N ALA A 45 -12.81 -1.21 -18.33
CA ALA A 45 -13.14 -2.63 -18.18
C ALA A 45 -12.59 -3.21 -16.87
N ILE A 46 -11.34 -2.90 -16.50
CA ILE A 46 -10.74 -3.28 -15.21
C ILE A 46 -11.55 -2.70 -14.06
N SER A 47 -11.90 -1.41 -14.12
CA SER A 47 -12.68 -0.72 -13.09
C SER A 47 -14.07 -1.35 -12.91
N GLN A 48 -14.73 -1.73 -13.99
CA GLN A 48 -16.01 -2.46 -13.95
C GLN A 48 -15.87 -3.84 -13.31
N LYS A 49 -14.86 -4.63 -13.69
CA LYS A 49 -14.58 -5.94 -13.07
C LYS A 49 -14.31 -5.80 -11.57
N LYS A 50 -13.48 -4.83 -11.16
CA LYS A 50 -13.25 -4.51 -9.73
C LYS A 50 -14.57 -4.19 -9.03
N ARG A 51 -15.45 -3.37 -9.61
CA ARG A 51 -16.75 -3.01 -9.01
C ARG A 51 -17.64 -4.23 -8.79
N ILE A 52 -17.75 -5.12 -9.78
CA ILE A 52 -18.53 -6.37 -9.66
C ILE A 52 -17.97 -7.24 -8.54
N LEU A 53 -16.64 -7.42 -8.51
CA LEU A 53 -15.99 -8.24 -7.50
C LEU A 53 -16.19 -7.68 -6.08
N ARG A 54 -16.08 -6.35 -5.89
CA ARG A 54 -16.37 -5.70 -4.60
C ARG A 54 -17.78 -6.00 -4.12
N THR A 55 -18.77 -5.96 -5.02
CA THR A 55 -20.17 -6.28 -4.68
C THR A 55 -20.32 -7.74 -4.27
N ARG A 56 -19.72 -8.67 -5.02
CA ARG A 56 -19.74 -10.11 -4.72
C ARG A 56 -19.17 -10.39 -3.32
N VAL A 57 -17.99 -9.86 -3.02
CA VAL A 57 -17.31 -10.15 -1.75
C VAL A 57 -17.99 -9.47 -0.57
N ARG A 58 -18.50 -8.24 -0.71
CA ARG A 58 -19.32 -7.62 0.34
C ARG A 58 -20.56 -8.45 0.68
N LYS A 59 -21.20 -9.07 -0.32
CA LYS A 59 -22.33 -9.98 -0.09
C LYS A 59 -21.89 -11.23 0.69
N ALA A 60 -20.76 -11.83 0.33
CA ALA A 60 -20.21 -12.98 1.04
C ALA A 60 -19.87 -12.66 2.51
N LEU A 61 -19.15 -11.55 2.76
CA LEU A 61 -18.84 -11.07 4.11
C LEU A 61 -20.12 -10.73 4.91
N LYS A 62 -21.16 -10.22 4.23
CA LYS A 62 -22.44 -9.96 4.87
C LYS A 62 -23.13 -11.24 5.37
N ALA A 63 -22.99 -12.32 4.60
CA ALA A 63 -23.57 -13.63 4.88
C ALA A 63 -22.77 -14.47 5.89
N MET A 64 -21.56 -14.04 6.29
CA MET A 64 -20.80 -14.74 7.33
C MET A 64 -21.50 -14.64 8.68
N GLU A 65 -21.77 -15.80 9.27
CA GLU A 65 -22.26 -15.91 10.65
C GLU A 65 -21.34 -15.17 11.64
N PRO A 66 -21.89 -14.45 12.63
CA PRO A 66 -21.08 -13.73 13.62
C PRO A 66 -20.12 -14.63 14.39
N SER A 67 -20.53 -15.85 14.73
CA SER A 67 -19.69 -16.83 15.44
C SER A 67 -18.49 -17.27 14.60
N VAL A 68 -18.71 -17.60 13.33
CA VAL A 68 -17.65 -17.98 12.38
C VAL A 68 -16.68 -16.82 12.19
N ARG A 69 -17.20 -15.59 12.08
CA ARG A 69 -16.35 -14.39 11.95
C ARG A 69 -15.45 -14.22 13.16
N SER A 70 -16.02 -14.27 14.37
CA SER A 70 -15.26 -14.16 15.61
C SER A 70 -14.22 -15.27 15.77
N GLN A 71 -14.53 -16.50 15.35
CA GLN A 71 -13.56 -17.60 15.33
C GLN A 71 -12.38 -17.30 14.39
N GLN A 72 -12.67 -16.81 13.17
CA GLN A 72 -11.63 -16.42 12.23
C GLN A 72 -10.81 -15.22 12.72
N ASP A 73 -11.45 -14.20 13.32
CA ASP A 73 -10.77 -13.06 13.94
C ASP A 73 -9.76 -13.51 14.99
N ASN A 74 -10.18 -14.41 15.89
CA ASN A 74 -9.32 -14.96 16.93
C ASN A 74 -8.15 -15.76 16.35
N ALA A 75 -8.39 -16.59 15.34
CA ALA A 75 -7.35 -17.37 14.69
C ALA A 75 -6.31 -16.47 14.01
N ILE A 76 -6.75 -15.47 13.24
CA ILE A 76 -5.88 -14.54 12.52
C ILE A 76 -5.04 -13.72 13.51
N GLN A 77 -5.67 -13.11 14.52
CA GLN A 77 -4.94 -12.31 15.51
C GLN A 77 -3.91 -13.14 16.29
N ARG A 78 -4.24 -14.39 16.64
CA ARG A 78 -3.28 -15.31 17.26
C ARG A 78 -2.07 -15.57 16.38
N ILE A 79 -2.28 -15.86 15.09
CA ILE A 79 -1.19 -16.09 14.14
C ILE A 79 -0.28 -14.86 14.04
N VAL A 80 -0.85 -13.64 14.00
CA VAL A 80 -0.07 -12.39 13.98
C VAL A 80 0.74 -12.23 15.27
N LEU A 81 0.14 -12.42 16.45
CA LEU A 81 0.80 -12.25 17.74
C LEU A 81 1.93 -13.27 17.98
N GLU A 82 1.76 -14.49 17.47
CA GLU A 82 2.76 -15.56 17.58
C GLU A 82 3.88 -15.43 16.54
N ALA A 83 3.68 -14.61 15.52
CA ALA A 83 4.61 -14.52 14.42
C ALA A 83 5.94 -13.84 14.78
N PRO A 84 7.10 -14.38 14.34
CA PRO A 84 8.39 -13.77 14.63
C PRO A 84 8.57 -12.38 14.01
N TRP A 85 8.10 -12.18 12.77
CA TRP A 85 8.13 -10.88 12.08
C TRP A 85 7.29 -9.80 12.77
N PHE A 86 6.25 -10.19 13.51
CA PHE A 86 5.49 -9.26 14.35
C PHE A 86 6.24 -8.98 15.65
N ARG A 87 6.81 -10.00 16.30
CA ARG A 87 7.57 -9.83 17.55
C ARG A 87 8.82 -8.99 17.36
N SER A 88 9.51 -9.12 16.24
CA SER A 88 10.73 -8.36 15.93
C SER A 88 10.49 -6.93 15.45
N CYS A 89 9.28 -6.57 15.03
CA CYS A 89 9.01 -5.22 14.51
C CYS A 89 9.09 -4.17 15.63
N ARG A 90 9.56 -2.96 15.30
CA ARG A 90 9.59 -1.82 16.24
C ARG A 90 8.62 -0.74 15.83
N ARG A 91 8.39 -0.57 14.53
CA ARG A 91 7.51 0.47 13.99
C ARG A 91 6.56 -0.18 13.00
N LEU A 92 5.26 -0.05 13.24
CA LEU A 92 4.27 -0.67 12.38
C LEU A 92 3.04 0.21 12.15
N CYS A 93 2.50 0.08 10.96
CA CYS A 93 1.23 0.66 10.58
C CYS A 93 0.14 -0.41 10.62
N ALA A 94 -1.01 -0.10 11.21
CA ALA A 94 -2.15 -1.00 11.19
C ALA A 94 -3.45 -0.22 11.02
N TYR A 95 -4.44 -0.85 10.40
CA TYR A 95 -5.78 -0.28 10.34
C TYR A 95 -6.53 -0.51 11.65
N ILE A 96 -7.42 0.44 11.99
CA ILE A 96 -8.43 0.23 13.02
C ILE A 96 -9.60 -0.51 12.38
N SER A 97 -9.83 -1.76 12.78
CA SER A 97 -10.89 -2.58 12.21
C SER A 97 -12.27 -1.96 12.44
N CYS A 98 -13.05 -1.79 11.38
CA CYS A 98 -14.42 -1.30 11.47
C CYS A 98 -15.43 -2.44 11.27
N SER A 99 -16.24 -2.72 12.29
CA SER A 99 -17.24 -3.80 12.25
C SER A 99 -18.30 -3.60 11.17
N ALA A 100 -18.72 -2.36 10.91
CA ALA A 100 -19.64 -2.00 9.83
C ALA A 100 -19.07 -2.33 8.44
N LEU A 101 -17.75 -2.26 8.32
CA LEU A 101 -17.00 -2.58 7.11
C LEU A 101 -16.71 -4.08 6.98
N ARG A 102 -16.91 -4.86 8.05
CA ARG A 102 -16.63 -6.30 8.13
C ARG A 102 -15.19 -6.64 7.78
N GLU A 103 -14.28 -5.85 8.34
CA GLU A 103 -12.85 -6.13 8.29
C GLU A 103 -12.50 -7.18 9.36
N VAL A 104 -11.35 -7.82 9.21
CA VAL A 104 -10.79 -8.66 10.27
C VAL A 104 -10.52 -7.78 11.49
N ASP A 105 -10.92 -8.24 12.66
CA ASP A 105 -10.67 -7.53 13.91
C ASP A 105 -9.17 -7.45 14.20
N THR A 106 -8.70 -6.27 14.59
CA THR A 106 -7.30 -6.02 14.96
C THR A 106 -7.11 -5.70 16.44
N SER A 107 -8.19 -5.67 17.24
CA SER A 107 -8.20 -5.15 18.60
C SER A 107 -7.11 -5.73 19.52
N LYS A 108 -6.88 -7.04 19.51
CA LYS A 108 -5.87 -7.72 20.33
C LYS A 108 -4.46 -7.40 19.86
N VAL A 109 -4.25 -7.37 18.55
CA VAL A 109 -2.96 -6.98 17.95
C VAL A 109 -2.61 -5.54 18.33
N LEU A 110 -3.56 -4.62 18.22
CA LEU A 110 -3.34 -3.21 18.61
C LEU A 110 -3.10 -3.08 20.12
N SER A 111 -3.84 -3.81 20.95
CA SER A 111 -3.66 -3.81 22.40
C SER A 111 -2.26 -4.29 22.80
N GLU A 112 -1.76 -5.37 22.19
CA GLU A 112 -0.40 -5.88 22.44
C GLU A 112 0.67 -4.84 22.13
N ILE A 113 0.52 -4.08 21.04
CA ILE A 113 1.49 -3.06 20.63
C ILE A 113 1.50 -1.88 21.61
N LEU A 114 0.31 -1.49 22.08
CA LEU A 114 0.12 -0.34 22.98
C LEU A 114 0.40 -0.67 24.45
N GLN A 115 0.46 -1.94 24.81
CA GLN A 115 0.94 -2.38 26.12
C GLN A 115 2.46 -2.15 26.20
N ASN A 116 2.86 -1.06 26.87
CA ASN A 116 4.27 -0.83 27.17
C ASN A 116 4.74 -1.85 28.22
N PRO A 117 5.94 -2.44 28.08
CA PRO A 117 6.58 -3.13 29.20
C PRO A 117 6.87 -2.08 30.28
N THR A 118 5.97 -1.99 31.25
CA THR A 118 6.28 -1.37 32.52
C THR A 118 6.99 -2.43 33.34
N ASN A 119 8.16 -2.07 33.87
CA ASN A 119 8.92 -2.82 34.88
C ASN A 119 9.79 -3.96 34.33
N ASP A 120 10.93 -3.63 33.71
CA ASP A 120 12.21 -4.05 34.30
C ASP A 120 13.37 -3.32 33.61
N ASP A 121 14.43 -3.09 34.39
CA ASP A 121 15.70 -2.53 33.95
C ASP A 121 16.15 -3.15 32.61
N HIS A 122 16.67 -2.30 31.71
CA HIS A 122 17.20 -2.59 30.36
C HIS A 122 16.27 -2.34 29.15
N MET A 123 16.10 -1.05 28.82
CA MET A 123 16.26 -0.48 27.46
C MET A 123 15.46 -1.02 26.25
N GLN A 124 14.40 -1.83 26.42
CA GLN A 124 13.51 -2.15 25.30
C GLN A 124 12.46 -1.05 25.10
N MET A 125 12.75 -0.10 24.20
CA MET A 125 11.72 0.82 23.71
C MET A 125 10.55 0.02 23.14
N GLY A 126 9.34 0.29 23.62
CA GLY A 126 8.10 -0.30 23.11
C GLY A 126 7.89 -0.05 21.62
N LYS A 127 7.02 -0.87 21.01
CA LYS A 127 6.66 -0.73 19.59
C LYS A 127 5.91 0.59 19.36
N LYS A 128 6.13 1.23 18.21
CA LYS A 128 5.34 2.40 17.77
C LYS A 128 4.24 1.97 16.81
N LEU A 129 3.00 2.30 17.17
CA LEU A 129 1.80 2.06 16.35
C LEU A 129 1.41 3.33 15.60
N TYR A 130 1.25 3.21 14.28
CA TYR A 130 0.67 4.25 13.43
C TYR A 130 -0.62 3.76 12.80
N VAL A 131 -1.63 4.62 12.75
CA VAL A 131 -2.98 4.27 12.27
C VAL A 131 -3.46 5.30 11.25
N PRO A 132 -4.34 4.91 10.31
CA PRO A 132 -4.71 5.77 9.20
C PRO A 132 -5.64 6.91 9.63
N ARG A 133 -5.37 8.10 9.10
CA ARG A 133 -6.26 9.26 9.11
C ARG A 133 -6.54 9.70 7.68
N VAL A 134 -7.81 9.75 7.29
CA VAL A 134 -8.21 10.18 5.94
C VAL A 134 -8.34 11.71 5.94
N GLU A 135 -7.57 12.38 5.10
CA GLU A 135 -7.55 13.85 5.04
C GLU A 135 -8.62 14.37 4.06
N ASP A 136 -8.80 13.71 2.91
CA ASP A 136 -9.77 14.13 1.91
C ASP A 136 -10.25 12.99 1.00
N LYS A 137 -11.11 13.33 0.02
CA LYS A 137 -11.66 12.38 -0.96
C LYS A 137 -10.72 12.08 -2.14
N ASN A 138 -9.57 12.73 -2.23
CA ASN A 138 -8.58 12.58 -3.30
C ASN A 138 -7.54 11.49 -2.98
N SER A 139 -7.89 10.55 -2.11
CA SER A 139 -7.00 9.47 -1.65
C SER A 139 -5.85 9.95 -0.76
N HIS A 140 -5.92 11.14 -0.18
CA HIS A 140 -4.92 11.59 0.79
C HIS A 140 -5.19 11.00 2.17
N MET A 141 -4.20 10.27 2.68
CA MET A 141 -4.22 9.61 3.97
C MET A 141 -2.88 9.83 4.65
N ARG A 142 -2.90 10.06 5.96
CA ARG A 142 -1.71 10.07 6.82
C ARG A 142 -1.71 8.83 7.71
N MET A 143 -0.54 8.44 8.18
CA MET A 143 -0.39 7.40 9.20
C MET A 143 0.21 8.05 10.44
N LEU A 144 -0.63 8.27 11.45
CA LEU A 144 -0.25 9.03 12.64
C LEU A 144 -0.06 8.11 13.84
N LYS A 145 0.95 8.43 14.65
CA LYS A 145 1.25 7.68 15.87
C LYS A 145 0.13 7.83 16.90
N ILE A 146 -0.23 6.71 17.52
CA ILE A 146 -1.06 6.67 18.73
C ILE A 146 -0.29 6.06 19.89
N SER A 147 -0.64 6.48 21.09
CA SER A 147 -0.08 6.00 22.35
C SER A 147 -1.11 5.20 23.17
N CYS A 148 -2.40 5.41 22.92
CA CYS A 148 -3.50 4.65 23.52
C CYS A 148 -4.72 4.63 22.59
N MET A 149 -5.72 3.83 22.93
CA MET A 149 -6.97 3.77 22.16
C MET A 149 -7.82 5.06 22.29
N ASP A 150 -7.63 5.84 23.37
CA ASP A 150 -8.34 7.11 23.59
C ASP A 150 -7.87 8.22 22.64
N ASP A 151 -6.76 8.01 21.92
CA ASP A 151 -6.31 8.90 20.85
C ASP A 151 -7.24 8.90 19.62
N LEU A 152 -8.16 7.93 19.53
CA LEU A 152 -9.02 7.72 18.39
C LEU A 152 -10.35 8.46 18.53
N ILE A 153 -10.74 9.12 17.44
CA ILE A 153 -12.02 9.80 17.28
C ILE A 153 -12.80 9.21 16.10
N ALA A 154 -14.12 9.19 16.20
CA ALA A 154 -14.97 8.78 15.09
C ALA A 154 -15.04 9.88 14.03
N ASN A 155 -14.79 9.54 12.77
CA ASN A 155 -15.08 10.43 11.65
C ASN A 155 -16.56 10.40 11.24
N SER A 156 -16.92 11.14 10.19
CA SER A 156 -18.30 11.24 9.68
C SER A 156 -18.93 9.90 9.24
N MET A 157 -18.11 8.85 9.07
CA MET A 157 -18.55 7.50 8.73
C MET A 157 -18.50 6.53 9.93
N ASN A 158 -18.32 7.04 11.16
CA ASN A 158 -18.12 6.26 12.39
C ASN A 158 -16.92 5.30 12.31
N ILE A 159 -15.93 5.62 11.48
CA ILE A 159 -14.64 4.92 11.46
C ILE A 159 -13.72 5.66 12.43
N LEU A 160 -13.08 4.91 13.31
CA LEU A 160 -12.11 5.45 14.25
C LEU A 160 -10.81 5.80 13.53
N GLU A 161 -10.34 7.02 13.75
CA GLU A 161 -9.08 7.56 13.22
C GLU A 161 -8.41 8.42 14.30
N PRO A 162 -7.08 8.59 14.29
CA PRO A 162 -6.39 9.37 15.30
C PRO A 162 -6.77 10.85 15.18
N ALA A 163 -6.97 11.53 16.32
CA ALA A 163 -7.12 12.99 16.32
C ALA A 163 -5.89 13.66 15.67
N PRO A 164 -6.02 14.84 15.02
CA PRO A 164 -4.89 15.51 14.36
C PRO A 164 -3.72 15.85 15.31
N VAL A 165 -4.06 16.11 16.58
CA VAL A 165 -3.14 16.47 17.65
C VAL A 165 -3.23 15.48 18.81
N ASP A 166 -2.20 15.43 19.64
CA ASP A 166 -2.21 14.69 20.90
C ASP A 166 -2.94 15.44 22.03
N GLY A 167 -2.99 14.85 23.22
CA GLY A 167 -3.66 15.42 24.39
C GLY A 167 -3.07 16.75 24.87
N ASP A 168 -1.82 17.06 24.50
CA ASP A 168 -1.13 18.30 24.83
C ASP A 168 -1.28 19.36 23.71
N GLY A 169 -2.00 19.03 22.63
CA GLY A 169 -2.21 19.91 21.48
C GLY A 169 -1.07 19.91 20.46
N ASN A 170 -0.09 19.01 20.58
CA ASN A 170 1.02 18.89 19.63
C ASN A 170 0.64 18.05 18.42
N GLY A 171 1.26 18.31 17.28
CA GLY A 171 1.10 17.47 16.10
C GLY A 171 1.61 16.05 16.33
N ARG A 172 0.84 15.04 15.88
CA ARG A 172 1.25 13.64 15.99
C ARG A 172 2.39 13.31 15.03
N GLU A 173 3.27 12.41 15.45
CA GLU A 173 4.33 11.84 14.60
C GLU A 173 3.70 11.17 13.36
N ASP A 174 4.12 11.60 12.17
CA ASP A 174 3.70 11.06 10.88
C ASP A 174 4.77 10.13 10.32
N VAL A 175 4.37 8.97 9.83
CA VAL A 175 5.25 8.02 9.13
C VAL A 175 6.02 8.69 7.99
N MET A 176 5.40 9.59 7.24
CA MET A 176 6.02 10.25 6.09
C MET A 176 7.08 11.30 6.48
N GLN A 177 7.18 11.63 7.77
CA GLN A 177 8.15 12.60 8.32
C GLN A 177 9.10 11.96 9.33
N ALA A 178 9.02 10.64 9.52
CA ALA A 178 9.83 9.95 10.50
C ALA A 178 11.29 9.79 10.05
N ASN A 179 12.19 9.61 11.02
CA ASN A 179 13.64 9.48 10.76
C ASN A 179 14.12 8.03 10.65
N GLU A 180 13.25 7.06 10.89
CA GLU A 180 13.53 5.63 10.84
C GLU A 180 12.56 4.96 9.83
N PRO A 181 12.78 3.70 9.44
CA PRO A 181 11.78 2.95 8.69
C PRO A 181 10.65 2.38 9.55
N VAL A 182 9.50 2.20 8.93
CA VAL A 182 8.44 1.26 9.32
C VAL A 182 8.83 -0.15 8.87
N ASP A 183 8.64 -1.12 9.75
CA ASP A 183 8.97 -2.52 9.51
C ASP A 183 7.82 -3.31 8.87
N LEU A 184 6.59 -2.98 9.25
CA LEU A 184 5.38 -3.77 8.95
C LEU A 184 4.18 -2.87 8.68
N PHE A 185 3.40 -3.21 7.65
CA PHE A 185 2.04 -2.74 7.45
C PHE A 185 1.07 -3.90 7.54
N LEU A 186 0.10 -3.79 8.45
CA LEU A 186 -1.09 -4.64 8.46
C LEU A 186 -2.18 -3.96 7.61
N LEU A 187 -2.53 -4.60 6.50
CA LEU A 187 -3.35 -4.01 5.45
C LEU A 187 -4.75 -4.63 5.41
N PRO A 188 -5.81 -3.80 5.30
CA PRO A 188 -7.15 -4.29 5.04
C PRO A 188 -7.39 -4.42 3.52
N GLY A 189 -8.45 -5.16 3.18
CA GLY A 189 -8.90 -5.34 1.80
C GLY A 189 -10.26 -6.02 1.76
N LEU A 190 -10.89 -6.00 0.58
CA LEU A 190 -12.10 -6.78 0.32
C LEU A 190 -11.76 -8.17 -0.21
N ALA A 191 -10.76 -8.28 -1.09
CA ALA A 191 -10.33 -9.55 -1.66
C ALA A 191 -8.82 -9.60 -1.83
N PHE A 192 -8.27 -10.81 -1.79
CA PHE A 192 -6.86 -11.10 -2.00
C PHE A 192 -6.71 -12.37 -2.82
N ASP A 193 -5.59 -12.54 -3.51
CA ASP A 193 -5.22 -13.82 -4.14
C ASP A 193 -3.79 -14.24 -3.79
N SER A 194 -3.44 -15.47 -4.15
CA SER A 194 -2.12 -16.06 -3.87
C SER A 194 -0.96 -15.39 -4.63
N SER A 195 -1.24 -14.51 -5.59
CA SER A 195 -0.22 -13.69 -6.27
C SER A 195 0.02 -12.34 -5.59
N GLY A 196 -0.69 -12.05 -4.48
CA GLY A 196 -0.53 -10.82 -3.70
C GLY A 196 -1.38 -9.67 -4.18
N ARG A 197 -2.29 -9.90 -5.13
CA ARG A 197 -3.17 -8.83 -5.59
C ARG A 197 -4.20 -8.55 -4.51
N ARG A 198 -4.46 -7.27 -4.31
CA ARG A 198 -5.36 -6.77 -3.27
C ARG A 198 -6.45 -5.91 -3.88
N LEU A 199 -7.70 -6.24 -3.59
CA LEU A 199 -8.85 -5.42 -3.93
C LEU A 199 -9.26 -4.54 -2.75
N GLY A 200 -8.94 -3.26 -2.80
CA GLY A 200 -9.43 -2.28 -1.82
C GLY A 200 -10.90 -1.88 -2.01
N ARG A 201 -11.39 -0.95 -1.18
CA ARG A 201 -12.79 -0.46 -1.23
C ARG A 201 -13.12 0.45 -2.42
N GLY A 202 -12.10 0.97 -3.10
CA GLY A 202 -12.23 1.80 -4.31
C GLY A 202 -11.72 3.23 -4.18
N GLY A 203 -11.37 3.67 -2.98
CA GLY A 203 -10.87 5.03 -2.73
C GLY A 203 -9.36 5.22 -2.86
N GLY A 204 -8.59 4.23 -3.31
CA GLY A 204 -7.16 4.37 -3.60
C GLY A 204 -6.21 4.70 -2.44
N TYR A 205 -6.71 5.00 -1.22
CA TYR A 205 -5.91 5.50 -0.09
C TYR A 205 -4.65 4.69 0.20
N TYR A 206 -4.78 3.37 0.35
CA TYR A 206 -3.64 2.51 0.64
C TYR A 206 -2.67 2.44 -0.53
N ASP A 207 -3.15 2.32 -1.77
CA ASP A 207 -2.26 2.20 -2.93
C ASP A 207 -1.44 3.48 -3.12
N THR A 208 -2.08 4.66 -2.99
CA THR A 208 -1.41 5.97 -3.00
C THR A 208 -0.40 6.09 -1.85
N PHE A 209 -0.81 5.79 -0.61
CA PHE A 209 0.06 5.92 0.55
C PHE A 209 1.28 5.00 0.47
N LEU A 210 1.05 3.71 0.16
CA LEU A 210 2.11 2.70 0.13
C LEU A 210 3.13 3.03 -0.97
N LYS A 211 2.70 3.47 -2.15
CA LYS A 211 3.61 3.89 -3.21
C LYS A 211 4.50 5.04 -2.76
N ASN A 212 3.92 6.08 -2.17
CA ASN A 212 4.67 7.23 -1.65
C ASN A 212 5.66 6.81 -0.55
N TYR A 213 5.24 5.92 0.34
CA TYR A 213 6.11 5.40 1.39
C TYR A 213 7.27 4.53 0.83
N GLN A 214 7.02 3.70 -0.19
CA GLN A 214 8.07 2.93 -0.85
C GLN A 214 9.11 3.85 -1.51
N GLU A 215 8.67 4.95 -2.11
CA GLU A 215 9.54 5.98 -2.70
C GLU A 215 10.37 6.70 -1.62
N LEU A 216 9.76 7.07 -0.48
CA LEU A 216 10.46 7.61 0.69
C LEU A 216 11.50 6.63 1.22
N ALA A 217 11.13 5.37 1.44
CA ALA A 217 12.06 4.35 1.92
C ALA A 217 13.24 4.16 0.95
N LYS A 218 13.02 4.26 -0.37
CA LYS A 218 14.10 4.25 -1.36
C LYS A 218 15.00 5.46 -1.26
N SER A 219 14.45 6.68 -1.13
CA SER A 219 15.25 7.91 -1.06
C SER A 219 16.13 7.97 0.20
N HIS A 220 15.65 7.41 1.30
CA HIS A 220 16.40 7.29 2.56
C HIS A 220 17.27 6.02 2.64
N ASN A 221 17.31 5.20 1.60
CA ASN A 221 18.03 3.92 1.57
C ASN A 221 17.64 2.98 2.72
N TRP A 222 16.36 3.00 3.09
CA TRP A 222 15.79 2.13 4.10
C TRP A 222 15.38 0.78 3.53
N LYS A 223 15.36 -0.22 4.42
CA LYS A 223 14.72 -1.50 4.12
C LYS A 223 13.24 -1.26 3.84
N GLN A 224 12.73 -1.81 2.75
CA GLN A 224 11.30 -1.76 2.45
C GLN A 224 10.52 -2.46 3.58
N PRO A 225 9.33 -1.98 3.95
CA PRO A 225 8.52 -2.62 4.97
C PRO A 225 7.97 -3.95 4.44
N LEU A 226 7.45 -4.79 5.34
CA LEU A 226 6.65 -5.94 4.97
C LEU A 226 5.17 -5.55 4.85
N PHE A 227 4.52 -5.90 3.74
CA PHE A 227 3.09 -5.69 3.53
C PHE A 227 2.31 -6.97 3.81
N VAL A 228 1.66 -7.05 4.97
CA VAL A 228 0.88 -8.22 5.38
C VAL A 228 -0.59 -7.86 5.37
N ALA A 229 -1.40 -8.60 4.62
CA ALA A 229 -2.84 -8.44 4.63
C ALA A 229 -3.52 -9.45 5.56
N LEU A 230 -4.54 -8.99 6.29
CA LEU A 230 -5.38 -9.84 7.12
C LEU A 230 -6.67 -10.18 6.37
N SER A 231 -6.99 -11.46 6.29
CA SER A 231 -8.05 -11.94 5.40
C SER A 231 -8.88 -13.04 6.05
N TYR A 232 -10.21 -12.91 6.01
CA TYR A 232 -11.09 -14.07 6.17
C TYR A 232 -10.90 -15.05 5.00
N SER A 233 -11.29 -16.30 5.21
CA SER A 233 -11.22 -17.33 4.15
C SER A 233 -12.05 -16.94 2.92
N GLN A 234 -13.20 -16.29 3.13
CA GLN A 234 -14.13 -15.81 2.09
C GLN A 234 -13.57 -14.68 1.22
N GLN A 235 -12.44 -14.08 1.61
CA GLN A 235 -11.80 -12.99 0.87
C GLN A 235 -10.65 -13.48 -0.02
N ILE A 236 -10.25 -14.74 0.10
CA ILE A 236 -9.20 -15.35 -0.73
C ILE A 236 -9.83 -15.86 -2.01
N MET A 237 -9.39 -15.31 -3.14
CA MET A 237 -9.85 -15.63 -4.48
C MET A 237 -8.81 -16.50 -5.20
N GLU A 238 -9.23 -17.11 -6.30
CA GLU A 238 -8.31 -17.82 -7.19
C GLU A 238 -7.29 -16.87 -7.81
N GLU A 239 -6.10 -17.38 -8.05
CA GLU A 239 -5.07 -16.67 -8.80
C GLU A 239 -5.62 -16.28 -10.19
N GLY A 240 -5.77 -14.98 -10.42
CA GLY A 240 -6.22 -14.42 -11.69
C GLY A 240 -7.43 -13.52 -11.50
N ASP A 241 -8.23 -13.79 -10.48
CA ASP A 241 -9.57 -13.23 -10.32
C ASP A 241 -9.58 -11.74 -9.98
N ILE A 242 -8.51 -11.24 -9.36
CA ILE A 242 -8.40 -9.82 -9.01
C ILE A 242 -7.74 -9.08 -10.17
N PRO A 243 -8.49 -8.26 -10.93
CA PRO A 243 -7.90 -7.43 -11.96
C PRO A 243 -7.11 -6.30 -11.30
N ILE A 244 -5.94 -6.00 -11.85
CA ILE A 244 -5.03 -4.96 -11.34
C ILE A 244 -4.71 -3.91 -12.38
N THR A 245 -4.25 -2.76 -11.90
CA THR A 245 -3.65 -1.69 -12.69
C THR A 245 -2.21 -1.46 -12.17
N PRO A 246 -1.35 -0.75 -12.92
CA PRO A 246 0.00 -0.42 -12.48
C PRO A 246 0.07 0.41 -11.17
N SER A 247 -1.06 0.97 -10.74
CA SER A 247 -1.15 1.75 -9.51
C SER A 247 -1.47 0.89 -8.28
N ASP A 248 -1.93 -0.36 -8.44
CA ASP A 248 -2.23 -1.21 -7.29
C ASP A 248 -0.93 -1.75 -6.68
N VAL A 249 -0.82 -1.68 -5.36
CA VAL A 249 0.35 -2.18 -4.63
C VAL A 249 0.07 -3.61 -4.13
N PRO A 250 0.87 -4.61 -4.55
CA PRO A 250 0.70 -5.99 -4.07
C PRO A 250 1.13 -6.13 -2.61
N VAL A 251 0.61 -7.16 -1.95
CA VAL A 251 1.02 -7.55 -0.59
C VAL A 251 2.08 -8.65 -0.66
N ASP A 252 2.91 -8.73 0.38
CA ASP A 252 3.99 -9.72 0.48
C ASP A 252 3.52 -11.04 1.12
N ALA A 253 2.49 -10.98 1.97
CA ALA A 253 1.91 -12.13 2.63
C ALA A 253 0.44 -11.91 3.01
N LEU A 254 -0.28 -13.02 3.19
CA LEU A 254 -1.65 -13.06 3.70
C LEU A 254 -1.69 -13.87 4.98
N VAL A 255 -2.34 -13.33 6.01
CA VAL A 255 -2.70 -14.09 7.21
C VAL A 255 -4.19 -14.40 7.15
N SER A 256 -4.50 -15.69 7.23
CA SER A 256 -5.84 -16.24 7.23
C SER A 256 -6.03 -17.20 8.40
N PRO A 257 -7.26 -17.67 8.69
CA PRO A 257 -7.48 -18.66 9.73
C PRO A 257 -6.74 -19.98 9.49
N ALA A 258 -6.45 -20.31 8.22
CA ALA A 258 -5.73 -21.52 7.84
C ALA A 258 -4.21 -21.39 8.03
N GLY A 259 -3.70 -20.18 8.27
CA GLY A 259 -2.27 -19.90 8.39
C GLY A 259 -1.83 -18.72 7.52
N VAL A 260 -0.52 -18.67 7.32
CA VAL A 260 0.16 -17.65 6.52
C VAL A 260 0.39 -18.17 5.10
N ILE A 261 0.02 -17.37 4.10
CA ILE A 261 0.38 -17.58 2.69
C ILE A 261 1.47 -16.58 2.35
N LEU A 262 2.67 -17.08 2.04
CA LEU A 262 3.80 -16.27 1.58
C LEU A 262 3.73 -16.10 0.07
N ILE A 263 3.90 -14.87 -0.40
CA ILE A 263 3.68 -14.51 -1.80
C ILE A 263 4.99 -14.06 -2.44
N ASN A 264 5.72 -13.17 -1.76
CA ASN A 264 6.98 -12.65 -2.25
C ASN A 264 8.16 -13.44 -1.63
N PRO A 265 9.13 -13.93 -2.41
CA PRO A 265 10.35 -14.54 -1.86
C PRO A 265 11.12 -13.64 -0.89
N SER A 266 11.07 -12.31 -1.08
CA SER A 266 11.68 -11.35 -0.15
C SER A 266 10.99 -11.31 1.22
N ALA A 267 9.76 -11.83 1.31
CA ALA A 267 9.08 -12.08 2.57
C ALA A 267 9.66 -13.32 3.26
N LEU A 268 10.03 -14.37 2.52
CA LEU A 268 10.53 -15.63 3.06
C LEU A 268 11.70 -15.41 4.04
N ASP A 269 12.71 -14.64 3.64
CA ASP A 269 13.87 -14.32 4.49
C ASP A 269 13.49 -13.63 5.81
N ARG A 270 12.39 -12.85 5.82
CA ARG A 270 11.91 -12.12 7.01
C ARG A 270 10.94 -12.93 7.86
N PHE A 271 10.24 -13.88 7.25
CA PHE A 271 9.38 -14.82 7.96
C PHE A 271 10.21 -15.96 8.59
N GLU A 272 11.37 -16.30 8.01
CA GLU A 272 12.26 -17.37 8.47
C GLU A 272 13.43 -16.90 9.36
N CYS A 273 13.78 -15.60 9.37
CA CYS A 273 14.79 -15.04 10.29
C CYS A 273 14.30 -15.03 11.75
N SER A 274 14.22 -16.22 12.37
CA SER A 274 14.19 -16.44 13.82
C SER A 274 14.72 -17.83 14.22
N SER A 275 15.21 -18.63 13.28
CA SER A 275 15.83 -19.94 13.55
C SER A 275 17.36 -19.89 13.73
N HIS A 276 17.99 -18.71 13.64
CA HIS A 276 19.45 -18.55 13.79
C HIS A 276 19.82 -17.50 14.84
N ILE A 277 19.24 -17.62 16.03
CA ILE A 277 19.87 -17.15 17.27
C ILE A 277 19.64 -18.27 18.29
N SER A 278 20.61 -19.17 18.39
CA SER A 278 20.72 -20.23 19.39
C SER A 278 22.13 -20.17 19.97
#